data_AF-A0A819MTY5-F1
#
_entry.id   AF-A0A819MTY5-F1
#
_cell.length_a   1.000
_cell.length_b   1.000
_cell.length_c   1.000
_cell.angle_alpha   90.00
_cell.angle_beta   90.00
_cell.angle_gamma   90.00
#
_symmetry.space_group_name_H-M   'P 1'
#
loop_
_entity.id
_entity.type
_entity.pdbx_description
1 polymer ?
#
loop_
_entity_poly.entity_id
_entity_poly.type
_entity_poly.pdbx_seq_one_letter_code
_entity_poly.pdbx_strand_id
1 'polypeptide(L)'
;IIKMQNTGQITIRTDDMELAGNIVQSLGKFLNIEVLQTAGDFPQELETLQKVFSHIEEYQTVRQRISSDMAEHANIIRSFLIRAEDSRLIGDITAMKRHYLDLLNLNRDLINGYKIRCTNHEELMKNLRYLNQMVQKAGNLRIGKFKTITINQCRSAIKTNNAQLLIKSIKTGNV
;
A
#
# COMPACT_ATOMS: atom_id res chain seq x y z
N ILE A 1 -9.79 13.57 -26.90
CA ILE A 1 -10.83 14.36 -27.63
C ILE A 1 -11.64 15.16 -26.63
N ILE A 2 -11.72 16.49 -26.80
CA ILE A 2 -12.57 17.36 -25.97
C ILE A 2 -13.85 17.66 -26.75
N LYS A 3 -15.01 17.37 -26.18
CA LYS A 3 -16.32 17.73 -26.76
C LYS A 3 -17.03 18.69 -25.81
N MET A 4 -17.54 19.79 -26.34
CA MET A 4 -18.38 20.73 -25.61
C MET A 4 -19.80 20.63 -26.17
N GLN A 5 -20.79 20.46 -25.30
CA GLN A 5 -22.20 20.47 -25.67
C GLN A 5 -22.75 21.90 -25.53
N ASN A 6 -23.83 22.20 -26.26
CA ASN A 6 -24.52 23.49 -26.19
C ASN A 6 -25.15 23.79 -24.81
N THR A 7 -25.25 22.77 -23.95
CA THR A 7 -25.66 22.88 -22.54
C THR A 7 -24.56 23.41 -21.61
N GLY A 8 -23.35 23.67 -22.14
CA GLY A 8 -22.18 24.05 -21.34
C GLY A 8 -21.44 22.86 -20.72
N GLN A 9 -21.86 21.62 -20.99
CA GLN A 9 -21.18 20.42 -20.52
C GLN A 9 -19.92 20.14 -21.35
N ILE A 10 -18.78 20.00 -20.66
CA ILE A 10 -17.49 19.64 -21.28
C ILE A 10 -17.21 18.16 -20.99
N THR A 11 -16.99 17.36 -22.03
CA THR A 11 -16.58 15.96 -21.95
C THR A 11 -15.16 15.82 -22.47
N ILE A 12 -14.24 15.44 -21.58
CA ILE A 12 -12.84 15.17 -21.91
C ILE A 12 -12.68 13.65 -22.04
N ARG A 13 -12.35 13.17 -23.23
CA ARG A 13 -12.02 11.76 -23.49
C ARG A 13 -10.50 11.63 -23.58
N THR A 14 -9.91 11.02 -22.58
CA THR A 14 -8.50 10.67 -22.51
C THR A 14 -8.36 9.38 -21.72
N ASP A 15 -7.32 8.62 -22.04
CA ASP A 15 -7.00 7.36 -21.36
C ASP A 15 -6.14 7.61 -20.11
N ASP A 16 -5.53 8.80 -20.01
CA ASP A 16 -4.66 9.19 -18.90
C ASP A 16 -5.41 10.07 -17.88
N MET A 17 -5.59 9.55 -16.67
CA MET A 17 -6.25 10.27 -15.58
C MET A 17 -5.51 11.55 -15.16
N GLU A 18 -4.17 11.56 -15.26
CA GLU A 18 -3.34 12.70 -14.90
C GLU A 18 -3.48 13.84 -15.91
N LEU A 19 -3.50 13.51 -17.19
CA LEU A 19 -3.76 14.48 -18.26
C LEU A 19 -5.17 15.09 -18.09
N ALA A 20 -6.19 14.26 -17.84
CA ALA A 20 -7.54 14.75 -17.54
C ALA A 20 -7.55 15.72 -16.37
N GLY A 21 -6.89 15.36 -15.26
CA GLY A 21 -6.77 16.21 -14.08
C GLY A 21 -6.11 17.54 -14.39
N ASN A 22 -5.00 17.54 -15.11
CA ASN A 22 -4.28 18.77 -15.48
C ASN A 22 -5.11 19.70 -16.37
N ILE A 23 -5.87 19.14 -17.33
CA ILE A 23 -6.78 19.91 -18.17
C ILE A 23 -7.90 20.53 -17.33
N VAL A 24 -8.54 19.74 -16.46
CA VAL A 24 -9.62 20.23 -15.58
C VAL A 24 -9.11 21.35 -14.66
N GLN A 25 -7.96 21.17 -14.01
CA GLN A 25 -7.37 22.20 -13.14
C GLN A 25 -7.02 23.47 -13.90
N SER A 26 -6.46 23.34 -15.10
CA SER A 26 -6.08 24.50 -15.93
C SER A 26 -7.32 25.25 -16.42
N LEU A 27 -8.36 24.55 -16.85
CA LEU A 27 -9.64 25.15 -17.25
C LEU A 27 -10.32 25.84 -16.07
N GLY A 28 -10.34 25.23 -14.89
CA GLY A 28 -10.92 25.84 -13.70
C GLY A 28 -10.18 27.10 -13.26
N LYS A 29 -8.84 27.12 -13.36
CA LYS A 29 -8.05 28.35 -13.14
C LYS A 29 -8.35 29.43 -14.18
N PHE A 30 -8.42 29.06 -15.46
CA PHE A 30 -8.69 30.00 -16.54
C PHE A 30 -10.09 30.62 -16.45
N LEU A 31 -11.09 29.82 -16.08
CA LEU A 31 -12.48 30.25 -15.92
C LEU A 31 -12.79 30.82 -14.53
N ASN A 32 -11.80 30.85 -13.63
CA ASN A 32 -11.92 31.27 -12.24
C ASN A 32 -13.03 30.52 -11.45
N ILE A 33 -13.13 29.20 -11.65
CA ILE A 33 -14.10 28.34 -10.97
C ILE A 33 -13.52 27.88 -9.63
N GLU A 34 -14.13 28.28 -8.52
CA GLU A 34 -13.69 27.88 -7.17
C GLU A 34 -14.06 26.44 -6.81
N VAL A 35 -15.16 25.94 -7.36
CA VAL A 35 -15.73 24.64 -6.99
C VAL A 35 -16.24 23.92 -8.23
N LEU A 36 -15.71 22.71 -8.47
CA LEU A 36 -16.16 21.86 -9.58
C LEU A 36 -16.18 20.40 -9.15
N GLN A 37 -17.35 19.77 -9.27
CA GLN A 37 -17.50 18.32 -9.19
C GLN A 37 -17.38 17.73 -10.60
N THR A 38 -16.67 16.61 -10.70
CA THR A 38 -16.50 15.87 -11.95
C THR A 38 -16.85 14.40 -11.74
N ALA A 39 -17.34 13.78 -12.81
CA ALA A 39 -17.48 12.34 -12.94
C ALA A 39 -16.44 11.85 -13.94
N GLY A 40 -15.67 10.84 -13.58
CA GLY A 40 -14.63 10.28 -14.42
C GLY A 40 -14.63 8.77 -14.35
N ASP A 41 -14.65 8.09 -15.49
CA ASP A 41 -14.57 6.64 -15.56
C ASP A 41 -13.27 6.22 -16.27
N PHE A 42 -12.39 5.56 -15.53
CA PHE A 42 -11.08 5.11 -16.00
C PHE A 42 -10.93 3.61 -15.70
N PRO A 43 -11.58 2.73 -16.50
CA PRO A 43 -11.70 1.31 -16.16
C PRO A 43 -10.35 0.59 -16.01
N GLN A 44 -9.36 0.91 -16.86
CA GLN A 44 -8.04 0.28 -16.81
C GLN A 44 -7.25 0.62 -15.54
N GLU A 45 -7.24 1.90 -15.15
CA GLU A 45 -6.58 2.33 -13.91
C GLU A 45 -7.30 1.77 -12.67
N LEU A 46 -8.63 1.68 -12.70
CA LEU A 46 -9.43 1.14 -11.60
C LEU A 46 -9.22 -0.38 -11.43
N GLU A 47 -9.08 -1.14 -12.51
CA GLU A 47 -8.76 -2.56 -12.43
C GLU A 47 -7.35 -2.78 -11.85
N THR A 48 -6.39 -1.96 -12.29
CA THR A 48 -5.02 -1.98 -11.75
C THR A 48 -5.01 -1.63 -10.27
N LEU A 49 -5.80 -0.63 -9.86
CA LEU A 49 -5.98 -0.23 -8.47
C LEU A 49 -6.55 -1.38 -7.62
N GLN A 50 -7.54 -2.11 -8.13
CA GLN A 50 -8.10 -3.28 -7.44
C GLN A 50 -7.06 -4.38 -7.24
N LYS A 51 -6.24 -4.65 -8.25
CA LYS A 51 -5.11 -5.60 -8.13
C LYS A 51 -4.09 -5.12 -7.10
N VAL A 52 -3.69 -3.86 -7.14
CA VAL A 52 -2.73 -3.32 -6.16
C VAL A 52 -3.29 -3.39 -4.73
N PHE A 53 -4.59 -3.15 -4.56
CA PHE A 53 -5.25 -3.26 -3.26
C PHE A 53 -5.22 -4.68 -2.70
N SER A 54 -5.51 -5.71 -3.53
CA SER A 54 -5.41 -7.12 -3.09
C SER A 54 -3.98 -7.51 -2.73
N HIS A 55 -2.98 -7.06 -3.50
CA HIS A 55 -1.58 -7.33 -3.19
C HIS A 55 -1.16 -6.69 -1.86
N ILE A 56 -1.67 -5.49 -1.53
CA ILE A 56 -1.39 -4.84 -0.24
C ILE A 56 -1.87 -5.71 0.93
N GLU A 57 -3.06 -6.31 0.84
CA GLU A 57 -3.58 -7.22 1.87
C GLU A 57 -2.71 -8.49 2.02
N GLU A 58 -2.31 -9.08 0.89
CA GLU A 58 -1.42 -10.25 0.87
C GLU A 58 -0.07 -9.93 1.52
N TYR A 59 0.56 -8.82 1.13
CA TYR A 59 1.85 -8.38 1.69
C TYR A 59 1.74 -8.04 3.18
N GLN A 60 0.62 -7.49 3.64
CA GLN A 60 0.37 -7.24 5.06
C GLN A 60 0.26 -8.54 5.86
N THR A 61 -0.44 -9.53 5.31
CA THR A 61 -0.59 -10.88 5.90
C THR A 61 0.76 -11.60 6.00
N VAL A 62 1.53 -11.60 4.90
CA VAL A 62 2.89 -12.18 4.87
C VAL A 62 3.81 -11.48 5.86
N ARG A 63 3.75 -10.14 5.95
CA ARG A 63 4.53 -9.37 6.92
C ARG A 63 4.21 -9.76 8.36
N GLN A 64 2.93 -9.97 8.68
CA GLN A 64 2.50 -10.39 10.01
C GLN A 64 3.04 -11.78 10.36
N ARG A 65 2.95 -12.73 9.42
CA ARG A 65 3.51 -14.08 9.57
C ARG A 65 5.02 -14.05 9.85
N ILE A 66 5.80 -13.41 8.98
CA ILE A 66 7.26 -13.30 9.14
C ILE A 66 7.63 -12.63 10.47
N SER A 67 6.86 -11.63 10.90
CA SER A 67 7.11 -10.95 12.18
C SER A 67 6.87 -11.88 13.38
N SER A 68 5.87 -12.76 13.30
CA SER A 68 5.61 -13.80 14.31
C SER A 68 6.76 -14.81 14.34
N ASP A 69 7.15 -15.34 13.18
CA ASP A 69 8.21 -16.35 13.06
C ASP A 69 9.55 -15.81 13.59
N MET A 70 9.89 -14.56 13.25
CA MET A 70 11.10 -13.92 13.77
C MET A 70 11.08 -13.73 15.30
N ALA A 71 9.91 -13.46 15.89
CA ALA A 71 9.77 -13.32 17.33
C ALA A 71 9.94 -14.68 18.04
N GLU A 72 9.38 -15.74 17.45
CA GLU A 72 9.58 -17.12 17.93
C GLU A 72 11.05 -17.52 17.84
N HIS A 73 11.70 -17.29 16.70
CA HIS A 73 13.13 -17.54 16.53
C HIS A 73 13.97 -16.77 17.57
N ALA A 74 13.68 -15.49 17.82
CA ALA A 74 14.39 -14.73 18.84
C ALA A 74 14.24 -15.33 20.26
N ASN A 75 13.08 -15.87 20.59
CA ASN A 75 12.86 -16.57 21.86
C ASN A 75 13.64 -17.88 21.94
N ILE A 76 13.68 -18.64 20.84
CA ILE A 76 14.46 -19.88 20.74
C ILE A 76 15.97 -19.60 20.86
N ILE A 77 16.48 -18.53 20.24
CA ILE A 77 17.89 -18.12 20.39
C ILE A 77 18.24 -17.89 21.86
N ARG A 78 17.41 -17.15 22.60
CA ARG A 78 17.65 -16.91 24.03
C ARG A 78 17.68 -18.22 24.82
N SER A 79 16.76 -19.14 24.53
CA SER A 79 16.71 -20.46 25.17
C SER A 79 17.96 -21.30 24.86
N PHE A 80 18.43 -21.32 23.62
CA PHE A 80 19.65 -22.03 23.24
C PHE A 80 20.90 -21.39 23.83
N LEU A 81 20.95 -20.06 23.93
CA LEU A 81 22.06 -19.35 24.55
C LEU A 81 22.21 -19.74 26.04
N ILE A 82 21.10 -19.75 26.79
CA ILE A 82 21.10 -20.16 28.20
C ILE A 82 21.57 -21.62 28.32
N ARG A 83 21.01 -22.53 27.52
CA ARG A 83 21.40 -23.95 27.55
C ARG A 83 22.86 -24.19 27.14
N ALA A 84 23.37 -23.45 26.17
CA ALA A 84 24.77 -23.53 25.77
C ALA A 84 25.71 -23.07 26.89
N GLU A 85 25.32 -22.03 27.63
CA GLU A 85 26.07 -21.52 28.77
C GLU A 85 26.03 -22.49 29.96
N ASP A 86 24.88 -23.09 30.25
CA ASP A 86 24.75 -24.14 31.28
C ASP A 86 25.65 -25.33 30.96
N SER A 87 25.65 -25.82 29.71
CA SER A 87 26.55 -26.91 29.29
C SER A 87 28.02 -26.52 29.39
N ARG A 88 28.37 -25.24 29.12
CA ARG A 88 29.72 -24.70 29.29
C ARG A 88 30.15 -24.72 30.75
N LEU A 89 29.27 -24.31 31.67
CA LEU A 89 29.53 -24.30 33.11
C LEU A 89 29.72 -25.71 33.70
N ILE A 90 28.96 -26.69 33.19
CA ILE A 90 29.04 -28.11 33.62
C ILE A 90 30.24 -28.82 32.98
N GLY A 91 30.88 -28.23 31.96
CA GLY A 91 32.02 -28.81 31.24
C GLY A 91 31.64 -29.81 30.15
N ASP A 92 30.36 -29.90 29.77
CA ASP A 92 29.90 -30.74 28.66
C ASP A 92 30.09 -30.03 27.31
N ILE A 93 31.29 -30.20 26.76
CA ILE A 93 31.69 -29.59 25.48
C ILE A 93 30.92 -30.20 24.29
N THR A 94 30.42 -31.42 24.40
CA THR A 94 29.69 -32.08 23.31
C THR A 94 28.30 -31.46 23.15
N ALA A 95 27.57 -31.30 24.27
CA ALA A 95 26.28 -30.62 24.29
C ALA A 95 26.42 -29.13 23.92
N MET A 96 27.46 -28.45 24.42
CA MET A 96 27.76 -27.07 24.05
C MET A 96 27.91 -26.90 22.54
N LYS A 97 28.75 -27.71 21.88
CA LYS A 97 28.95 -27.66 20.42
C LYS A 97 27.66 -27.87 19.64
N ARG A 98 26.81 -28.80 20.08
CA ARG A 98 25.50 -29.04 19.47
C ARG A 98 24.60 -27.81 19.56
N HIS A 99 24.47 -27.21 20.75
CA HIS A 99 23.67 -26.00 20.93
C HIS A 99 24.19 -24.82 20.10
N TYR A 100 25.50 -24.65 19.95
CA TYR A 100 26.07 -23.62 19.07
C TYR A 100 25.80 -23.88 17.58
N LEU A 101 25.81 -25.13 17.12
CA LEU A 101 25.44 -25.48 15.74
C LEU A 101 23.97 -25.16 15.47
N ASP A 102 23.09 -25.50 16.41
CA ASP A 102 21.66 -25.18 16.31
C ASP A 102 21.43 -23.66 16.29
N LEU A 103 22.16 -22.90 17.11
CA LEU A 103 22.12 -21.43 17.15
C LEU A 103 22.64 -20.83 15.83
N LEU A 104 23.69 -21.39 15.23
CA LEU A 104 24.21 -20.96 13.93
C LEU A 104 23.19 -21.17 12.80
N ASN A 105 22.52 -22.33 12.78
CA ASN A 105 21.48 -22.63 11.81
C ASN A 105 20.31 -21.66 11.95
N LEU A 106 19.85 -21.44 13.18
CA LEU A 106 18.72 -20.55 13.44
C LEU A 106 19.05 -19.07 13.14
N ASN A 107 20.31 -18.66 13.34
CA ASN A 107 20.78 -17.35 12.90
C ASN A 107 20.77 -17.19 11.37
N ARG A 108 21.14 -18.24 10.62
CA ARG A 108 21.07 -18.22 9.15
C ARG A 108 19.62 -18.08 8.69
N ASP A 109 18.70 -18.83 9.31
CA ASP A 109 17.28 -18.76 9.00
C ASP A 109 16.70 -17.37 9.32
N LEU A 110 17.08 -16.77 10.44
CA LEU A 110 16.65 -15.42 10.82
C LEU A 110 17.18 -14.34 9.86
N ILE A 111 18.42 -14.48 9.37
CA ILE A 111 18.97 -13.59 8.34
C ILE A 111 18.20 -13.74 7.03
N ASN A 112 17.86 -14.96 6.63
CA ASN A 112 17.08 -15.21 5.42
C ASN A 112 15.65 -14.64 5.56
N GLY A 113 15.00 -14.86 6.71
CA GLY A 113 13.69 -14.27 7.01
C GLY A 113 13.73 -12.74 7.00
N TYR A 114 14.79 -12.13 7.54
CA TYR A 114 14.99 -10.69 7.49
C TYR A 114 15.10 -10.16 6.05
N LYS A 115 15.85 -10.85 5.17
CA LYS A 115 15.94 -10.48 3.74
C LYS A 115 14.57 -10.52 3.06
N ILE A 116 13.80 -11.60 3.27
CA ILE A 116 12.45 -11.72 2.72
C ILE A 116 11.56 -10.59 3.24
N ARG A 117 11.66 -10.26 4.53
CA ARG A 117 10.92 -9.15 5.14
C ARG A 117 11.25 -7.80 4.50
N CYS A 118 12.53 -7.53 4.22
CA CYS A 118 12.96 -6.31 3.54
C CYS A 118 12.36 -6.21 2.14
N THR A 119 12.48 -7.25 1.32
CA THR A 119 11.89 -7.30 -0.02
C THR A 119 10.36 -7.13 0.02
N ASN A 120 9.68 -7.83 0.93
CA ASN A 120 8.24 -7.70 1.15
C ASN A 120 7.85 -6.27 1.55
N HIS A 121 8.65 -5.63 2.41
CA HIS A 121 8.43 -4.25 2.84
C HIS A 121 8.61 -3.25 1.70
N GLU A 122 9.62 -3.44 0.86
CA GLU A 122 9.89 -2.59 -0.31
C GLU A 122 8.73 -2.63 -1.32
N GLU A 123 8.24 -3.82 -1.66
CA GLU A 123 7.09 -4.00 -2.57
C GLU A 123 5.80 -3.42 -1.97
N LEU A 124 5.55 -3.66 -0.68
CA LEU A 124 4.42 -3.04 0.02
C LEU A 124 4.49 -1.51 -0.04
N MET A 125 5.66 -0.92 0.19
CA MET A 125 5.85 0.54 0.13
C MET A 125 5.66 1.09 -1.28
N LYS A 126 6.08 0.36 -2.31
CA LYS A 126 5.83 0.70 -3.72
C LYS A 126 4.34 0.74 -4.03
N ASN A 127 3.59 -0.27 -3.59
CA ASN A 127 2.14 -0.35 -3.78
C ASN A 127 1.39 0.74 -3.00
N LEU A 128 1.80 1.04 -1.77
CA LEU A 128 1.22 2.14 -0.99
C LEU A 128 1.51 3.51 -1.61
N ARG A 129 2.69 3.71 -2.20
CA ARG A 129 2.99 4.94 -2.96
C ARG A 129 2.11 5.07 -4.18
N TYR A 130 1.94 4.00 -4.95
CA TYR A 130 1.03 3.97 -6.11
C TYR A 130 -0.41 4.29 -5.71
N LEU A 131 -0.92 3.65 -4.65
CA LEU A 131 -2.26 3.92 -4.11
C LEU A 131 -2.43 5.40 -3.73
N ASN A 132 -1.46 6.00 -3.04
CA ASN A 132 -1.51 7.42 -2.68
C ASN A 132 -1.48 8.34 -3.93
N GLN A 133 -0.68 7.99 -4.94
CA GLN A 133 -0.68 8.71 -6.22
C GLN A 133 -2.05 8.64 -6.89
N MET A 134 -2.68 7.47 -6.94
CA MET A 134 -4.02 7.31 -7.51
C MET A 134 -5.08 8.13 -6.77
N VAL A 135 -5.05 8.16 -5.43
CA VAL A 135 -5.93 9.02 -4.63
C VAL A 135 -5.72 10.50 -4.99
N GLN A 136 -4.47 10.92 -5.19
CA GLN A 136 -4.17 12.28 -5.58
C GLN A 136 -4.62 12.61 -7.01
N LYS A 137 -4.44 11.69 -7.97
CA LYS A 137 -4.95 11.83 -9.35
C LYS A 137 -6.47 11.97 -9.35
N ALA A 138 -7.18 11.12 -8.59
CA ALA A 138 -8.64 11.22 -8.42
C ALA A 138 -9.09 12.53 -7.77
N GLY A 139 -8.31 13.07 -6.83
CA GLY A 139 -8.55 14.40 -6.26
C GLY A 139 -8.31 15.54 -7.25
N ASN A 140 -7.29 15.43 -8.10
CA ASN A 140 -6.96 16.44 -9.12
C ASN A 140 -7.99 16.52 -10.25
N LEU A 141 -8.87 15.53 -10.42
CA LEU A 141 -10.01 15.65 -11.32
C LEU A 141 -11.06 16.66 -10.82
N ARG A 142 -10.97 17.17 -9.59
CA ARG A 142 -11.97 18.04 -8.94
C ARG A 142 -11.35 19.32 -8.41
N ILE A 143 -12.18 20.36 -8.25
CA ILE A 143 -11.71 21.70 -7.82
C ILE A 143 -12.42 22.13 -6.55
N GLY A 144 -11.67 22.76 -5.65
CA GLY A 144 -12.17 23.29 -4.39
C GLY A 144 -12.53 22.22 -3.36
N LYS A 145 -13.63 22.43 -2.64
CA LYS A 145 -14.07 21.58 -1.52
C LYS A 145 -14.23 20.10 -1.89
N PHE A 146 -14.64 19.79 -3.13
CA PHE A 146 -14.85 18.42 -3.58
C PHE A 146 -13.56 17.60 -3.67
N LYS A 147 -12.41 18.25 -3.91
CA LYS A 147 -11.10 17.58 -3.87
C LYS A 147 -10.81 17.01 -2.49
N THR A 148 -10.98 17.84 -1.45
CA THR A 148 -10.71 17.43 -0.06
C THR A 148 -11.68 16.34 0.40
N ILE A 149 -12.96 16.46 0.03
CA ILE A 149 -13.99 15.45 0.36
C ILE A 149 -13.63 14.10 -0.26
N THR A 150 -13.31 14.05 -1.57
CA THR A 150 -12.96 12.80 -2.24
C THR A 150 -11.68 12.17 -1.66
N ILE A 151 -10.65 12.97 -1.35
CA ILE A 151 -9.43 12.45 -0.72
C ILE A 151 -9.74 11.82 0.65
N ASN A 152 -10.58 12.49 1.46
CA ASN A 152 -10.98 11.97 2.76
C ASN A 152 -11.81 10.69 2.63
N GLN A 153 -12.74 10.62 1.67
CA GLN A 153 -13.52 9.43 1.37
C GLN A 153 -12.65 8.26 0.90
N CYS A 154 -11.70 8.51 0.00
CA CYS A 154 -10.73 7.50 -0.43
C CYS A 154 -9.91 7.01 0.76
N ARG A 155 -9.43 7.90 1.63
CA ARG A 155 -8.70 7.51 2.85
C ARG A 155 -9.57 6.71 3.82
N SER A 156 -10.85 7.06 4.00
CA SER A 156 -11.76 6.26 4.83
C SER A 156 -12.03 4.89 4.22
N ALA A 157 -12.19 4.78 2.90
CA ALA A 157 -12.39 3.52 2.20
C ALA A 157 -11.16 2.60 2.30
N ILE A 158 -9.96 3.17 2.28
CA ILE A 158 -8.71 2.43 2.54
C ILE A 158 -8.70 1.91 3.99
N LYS A 159 -9.11 2.74 4.97
CA LYS A 159 -9.16 2.31 6.38
C LYS A 159 -10.21 1.23 6.66
N THR A 160 -11.36 1.29 5.99
CA THR A 160 -12.44 0.30 6.13
C THR A 160 -12.28 -0.90 5.20
N ASN A 161 -11.14 -0.99 4.51
CA ASN A 161 -10.79 -2.06 3.59
C ASN A 161 -11.83 -2.32 2.49
N ASN A 162 -12.47 -1.27 1.98
CA ASN A 162 -13.58 -1.39 1.04
C ASN A 162 -13.18 -0.89 -0.36
N ALA A 163 -12.67 -1.80 -1.18
CA ALA A 163 -12.25 -1.53 -2.56
C ALA A 163 -13.40 -1.01 -3.45
N GLN A 164 -14.64 -1.46 -3.21
CA GLN A 164 -15.81 -1.01 -3.98
C GLN A 164 -16.16 0.45 -3.67
N LEU A 165 -16.12 0.84 -2.40
CA LEU A 165 -16.30 2.24 -2.00
C LEU A 165 -15.18 3.13 -2.52
N LEU A 166 -13.94 2.63 -2.60
CA LEU A 166 -12.81 3.36 -3.20
C LEU A 166 -13.08 3.65 -4.68
N ILE A 167 -13.47 2.64 -5.46
CA ILE A 167 -13.78 2.77 -6.89
C ILE A 167 -14.96 3.72 -7.09
N LYS A 168 -16.03 3.57 -6.30
CA LYS A 168 -17.21 4.44 -6.39
C LYS A 168 -16.86 5.89 -6.07
N SER A 169 -16.06 6.12 -5.02
CA SER A 169 -15.59 7.46 -4.62
C SER A 169 -14.76 8.12 -5.72
N ILE A 170 -13.93 7.36 -6.43
CA ILE A 170 -13.15 7.87 -7.57
C ILE A 170 -14.08 8.24 -8.73
N LYS A 171 -15.04 7.36 -9.08
CA LYS A 171 -15.95 7.56 -10.22
C LYS A 171 -16.90 8.74 -10.07
N THR A 172 -17.62 8.84 -8.96
CA THR A 172 -18.73 9.79 -8.79
C THR A 172 -18.44 10.90 -7.78
N GLY A 173 -17.48 10.69 -6.86
CA GLY A 173 -17.19 11.62 -5.78
C GLY A 173 -18.35 11.81 -4.79
N ASN A 174 -19.39 10.96 -4.88
CA ASN A 174 -20.55 10.91 -4.00
C ASN A 174 -20.80 9.45 -3.61
N VAL A 175 -21.16 9.27 -2.34
CA VAL A 175 -21.76 8.03 -1.81
C VAL A 175 -23.12 7.83 -2.46
#